data_AF-A0AAR2KTN3-F1
#
_entry.id   AF-A0AAR2KTN3-F1
#
_cell.length_a   1.000
_cell.length_b   1.000
_cell.length_c   1.000
_cell.angle_alpha   90.00
_cell.angle_beta   90.00
_cell.angle_gamma   90.00
#
_symmetry.space_group_name_H-M   'P 1'
#
loop_
_entity.id
_entity.type
_entity.pdbx_description
1 polymer ?
#
loop_
_entity_poly.entity_id
_entity_poly.type
_entity_poly.pdbx_seq_one_letter_code
_entity_poly.pdbx_strand_id
1 'polypeptide(L)'
;MRDLQSGDTGMYWCAVEIGGKSKPDVKEDFYITVKSDPDLSVVESSVSGQEGGSVSVQCLYSAGYQNEQKQWWRSKDQRCYTVGRTDTSQNSAVQISDDGRRSFSVEMSGLQQSDAGWYWCKTGYLQIPVHLSVSDAPPGSTTVTRMTETELTTNASSAVTTSENINHTDNNRMEQDKNGEIWLVGVLLAVGLGLLLILLGIIMCTLRKKHKSRGRCYNTAVLMPSSAPDQSDVTYISVRKVTKNETLRPTFGDEGVIYSSLSDK
;
A
#
# COMPACT_ATOMS: atom_id res chain seq x y z
N MET A 1 11.12 -7.01 27.85
CA MET A 1 9.68 -7.24 27.62
C MET A 1 9.52 -8.26 26.50
N ARG A 2 8.51 -9.13 26.56
CA ARG A 2 8.15 -10.08 25.48
C ARG A 2 6.69 -9.85 25.11
N ASP A 3 6.31 -10.16 23.88
CA ASP A 3 4.93 -10.15 23.39
C ASP A 3 4.22 -8.79 23.49
N LEU A 4 4.94 -7.71 23.17
CA LEU A 4 4.41 -6.35 23.14
C LEU A 4 3.26 -6.22 22.13
N GLN A 5 2.19 -5.55 22.54
CA GLN A 5 1.01 -5.23 21.74
C GLN A 5 0.92 -3.72 21.49
N SER A 6 0.08 -3.30 20.55
CA SER A 6 -0.09 -1.86 20.26
C SER A 6 -0.50 -1.04 21.49
N GLY A 7 -1.24 -1.66 22.43
CA GLY A 7 -1.61 -1.08 23.72
C GLY A 7 -0.44 -0.83 24.67
N ASP A 8 0.72 -1.47 24.45
CA ASP A 8 1.96 -1.22 25.18
C ASP A 8 2.74 -0.03 24.60
N THR A 9 2.18 0.71 23.65
CA THR A 9 2.74 1.99 23.21
C THR A 9 2.61 3.02 24.33
N GLY A 10 3.72 3.60 24.77
CA GLY A 10 3.68 4.59 25.83
C GLY A 10 5.05 5.00 26.33
N MET A 11 5.02 5.78 27.42
CA MET A 11 6.20 6.26 28.10
C MET A 11 6.59 5.25 29.19
N TYR A 12 7.84 4.82 29.12
CA TYR A 12 8.48 3.91 30.05
C TYR A 12 9.58 4.66 30.78
N TRP A 13 9.96 4.17 31.96
CA TRP A 13 11.08 4.72 32.70
C TRP A 13 11.94 3.63 33.30
N CYS A 14 13.22 3.91 33.40
CA CYS A 14 14.13 3.19 34.26
C CYS A 14 14.55 4.12 35.39
N ALA A 15 14.60 3.61 36.63
CA ALA A 15 15.03 4.39 37.79
C ALA A 15 16.03 3.59 38.63
N VAL A 16 17.02 4.28 39.18
CA VAL A 16 18.01 3.72 40.12
C VAL A 16 17.91 4.47 41.44
N GLU A 17 17.73 3.70 42.51
CA GLU A 17 17.74 4.17 43.89
C GLU A 17 19.20 4.38 44.34
N ILE A 18 19.57 5.64 44.61
CA ILE A 18 20.96 6.02 44.91
C ILE A 18 21.18 6.26 46.41
N GLY A 19 20.14 6.47 47.22
CA GLY A 19 20.40 6.73 48.63
C GLY A 19 19.23 7.05 49.54
N GLY A 20 18.27 6.13 49.63
CA GLY A 20 17.25 6.10 50.68
C GLY A 20 16.38 7.36 50.74
N LYS A 21 15.61 7.51 51.82
CA LYS A 21 14.52 8.51 51.95
C LYS A 21 14.90 9.98 51.72
N SER A 22 16.19 10.31 51.67
CA SER A 22 16.71 11.69 51.62
C SER A 22 17.40 12.05 50.30
N LYS A 23 17.50 11.14 49.32
CA LYS A 23 18.02 11.44 47.98
C LYS A 23 16.99 11.05 46.93
N PRO A 24 16.72 11.91 45.93
CA PRO A 24 15.83 11.54 44.84
C PRO A 24 16.47 10.45 43.97
N ASP A 25 15.64 9.52 43.50
CA ASP A 25 16.03 8.54 42.49
C ASP A 25 16.42 9.25 41.19
N VAL A 26 17.40 8.66 40.50
CA VAL A 26 17.71 9.07 39.13
C VAL A 26 16.83 8.24 38.22
N LYS A 27 16.07 8.90 37.34
CA LYS A 27 15.21 8.26 36.35
C LYS A 27 15.52 8.74 34.94
N GLU A 28 15.33 7.86 33.98
CA GLU A 28 15.38 8.15 32.55
C GLU A 28 14.08 7.68 31.91
N ASP A 29 13.41 8.58 31.20
CA ASP A 29 12.11 8.33 30.55
C ASP A 29 12.34 8.09 29.04
N PHE A 30 11.71 7.07 28.46
CA PHE A 30 11.79 6.76 27.03
C PHE A 30 10.43 6.34 26.47
N TYR A 31 10.15 6.71 25.22
CA TYR A 31 8.87 6.45 24.56
C TYR A 31 8.98 5.24 23.63
N ILE A 32 8.23 4.18 23.91
CA ILE A 32 8.16 3.00 23.04
C ILE A 32 6.90 3.11 22.17
N THR A 33 7.06 2.89 20.87
CA THR A 33 5.94 2.71 19.92
C THR A 33 5.89 1.27 19.45
N VAL A 34 4.79 0.59 19.71
CA VAL A 34 4.53 -0.78 19.25
C VAL A 34 3.51 -0.74 18.12
N LYS A 35 3.92 -1.19 16.94
CA LYS A 35 3.01 -1.33 15.78
C LYS A 35 2.62 -2.80 15.67
N SER A 36 1.35 -3.06 15.36
CA SER A 36 0.92 -4.40 14.97
C SER A 36 1.62 -4.81 13.68
N ASP A 37 1.89 -6.10 13.53
CA ASP A 37 2.36 -6.64 12.25
C ASP A 37 1.36 -6.25 11.14
N PRO A 38 1.84 -5.71 10.01
CA PRO A 38 0.95 -5.37 8.91
C PRO A 38 0.32 -6.64 8.34
N ASP A 39 -0.95 -6.55 7.92
CA ASP A 39 -1.68 -7.67 7.33
C ASP A 39 -1.06 -8.19 6.03
N LEU A 40 -0.21 -7.39 5.38
CA LEU A 40 0.62 -7.76 4.23
C LEU A 40 2.00 -7.09 4.38
N SER A 41 3.07 -7.87 4.27
CA SER A 41 4.45 -7.40 4.23
C SER A 41 5.25 -8.12 3.14
N VAL A 42 6.43 -7.57 2.82
CA VAL A 42 7.40 -8.19 1.92
C VAL A 42 8.72 -8.32 2.69
N VAL A 43 9.40 -9.45 2.53
CA VAL A 43 10.70 -9.69 3.19
C VAL A 43 11.76 -8.72 2.65
N GLU A 44 11.77 -8.49 1.34
CA GLU A 44 12.67 -7.57 0.67
C GLU A 44 11.91 -6.71 -0.34
N SER A 45 11.87 -5.39 -0.12
CA SER A 45 11.12 -4.44 -0.96
C SER A 45 11.91 -3.98 -2.19
N SER A 46 13.18 -4.37 -2.32
CA SER A 46 14.03 -4.06 -3.45
C SER A 46 14.87 -5.28 -3.80
N VAL A 47 14.54 -5.94 -4.90
CA VAL A 47 15.26 -7.11 -5.40
C VAL A 47 16.03 -6.75 -6.67
N SER A 48 17.13 -7.46 -6.92
CA SER A 48 17.93 -7.27 -8.13
C SER A 48 18.32 -8.61 -8.75
N GLY A 49 18.34 -8.65 -10.07
CA GLY A 49 18.77 -9.80 -10.85
C GLY A 49 19.53 -9.37 -12.09
N GLN A 50 20.22 -10.32 -12.72
CA GLN A 50 20.87 -10.09 -14.02
C GLN A 50 19.91 -10.45 -15.16
N GLU A 51 20.11 -9.82 -16.32
CA GLU A 51 19.44 -10.22 -17.56
C GLU A 51 19.70 -11.70 -17.87
N GLY A 52 18.65 -12.44 -18.21
CA GLY A 52 18.61 -13.89 -18.35
C GLY A 52 18.50 -14.66 -17.02
N GLY A 53 18.73 -14.01 -15.88
CA GLY A 53 18.70 -14.61 -14.54
C GLY A 53 17.29 -14.73 -13.94
N SER A 54 17.26 -14.92 -12.61
CA SER A 54 16.02 -15.06 -11.83
C SER A 54 16.06 -14.26 -10.53
N VAL A 55 14.88 -13.89 -10.03
CA VAL A 55 14.67 -13.30 -8.70
C VAL A 55 13.54 -14.01 -7.98
N SER A 56 13.56 -13.98 -6.65
CA SER A 56 12.48 -14.47 -5.80
C SER A 56 12.04 -13.39 -4.83
N VAL A 57 10.74 -13.19 -4.71
CA VAL A 57 10.12 -12.23 -3.79
C VAL A 57 9.20 -12.99 -2.86
N GLN A 58 9.40 -12.82 -1.55
CA GLN A 58 8.56 -13.43 -0.53
C GLN A 58 7.64 -12.39 0.12
N CYS A 59 6.33 -12.65 0.05
CA CYS A 59 5.30 -11.80 0.59
C CYS A 59 4.52 -12.52 1.68
N LEU A 60 4.44 -11.90 2.85
CA LEU A 60 3.83 -12.43 4.06
C LEU A 60 2.44 -11.81 4.27
N TYR A 61 1.48 -12.59 4.71
CA TYR A 61 0.13 -12.12 4.95
C TYR A 61 -0.48 -12.68 6.24
N SER A 62 -1.40 -11.94 6.84
CA SER A 62 -2.11 -12.39 8.05
C SER A 62 -3.15 -13.46 7.73
N ALA A 63 -3.52 -14.27 8.73
CA ALA A 63 -4.41 -15.42 8.56
C ALA A 63 -5.78 -15.07 7.94
N GLY A 64 -6.25 -13.83 8.09
CA GLY A 64 -7.49 -13.35 7.47
C GLY A 64 -7.49 -13.39 5.94
N TYR A 65 -6.31 -13.43 5.31
CA TYR A 65 -6.12 -13.43 3.85
C TYR A 65 -5.69 -14.79 3.29
N GLN A 66 -5.77 -15.85 4.09
CA GLN A 66 -5.38 -17.20 3.67
C GLN A 66 -6.13 -17.65 2.42
N ASN A 67 -7.44 -17.41 2.36
CA ASN A 67 -8.29 -17.81 1.24
C ASN A 67 -8.36 -16.78 0.11
N GLU A 68 -7.66 -15.65 0.24
CA GLU A 68 -7.64 -14.61 -0.78
C GLU A 68 -6.66 -14.96 -1.89
N GLN A 69 -6.99 -14.58 -3.13
CA GLN A 69 -6.09 -14.82 -4.26
C GLN A 69 -4.80 -14.01 -4.09
N LYS A 70 -3.66 -14.68 -4.23
CA LYS A 70 -2.34 -14.03 -4.25
C LYS A 70 -2.01 -13.59 -5.66
N GLN A 71 -1.57 -12.35 -5.80
CA GLN A 71 -1.30 -11.77 -7.09
C GLN A 71 0.02 -11.00 -7.09
N TRP A 72 0.66 -10.98 -8.26
CA TRP A 72 1.80 -10.15 -8.58
C TRP A 72 1.37 -9.16 -9.65
N TRP A 73 1.41 -7.86 -9.34
CA TRP A 73 0.86 -6.84 -10.22
C TRP A 73 1.95 -5.89 -10.69
N ARG A 74 2.20 -5.86 -12.00
CA ARG A 74 3.20 -5.02 -12.63
C ARG A 74 2.64 -3.64 -12.90
N SER A 75 3.32 -2.58 -12.44
CA SER A 75 2.81 -1.22 -12.57
C SER A 75 2.89 -0.65 -13.98
N LYS A 76 3.90 -1.04 -14.76
CA LYS A 76 4.23 -0.44 -16.07
C LYS A 76 3.13 -0.67 -17.12
N ASP A 77 2.59 -1.88 -17.17
CA ASP A 77 1.62 -2.35 -18.16
C ASP A 77 0.33 -2.88 -17.51
N GLN A 78 0.20 -2.68 -16.18
CA GLN A 78 -0.93 -3.14 -15.37
C GLN A 78 -1.15 -4.66 -15.39
N ARG A 79 -0.13 -5.43 -15.78
CA ARG A 79 -0.24 -6.87 -15.92
C ARG A 79 -0.37 -7.55 -14.56
N CYS A 80 -1.34 -8.45 -14.44
CA CYS A 80 -1.63 -9.17 -13.21
C CYS A 80 -1.34 -10.65 -13.40
N TYR A 81 -0.53 -11.22 -12.52
CA TYR A 81 -0.25 -12.65 -12.44
C TYR A 81 -0.88 -13.20 -11.17
N THR A 82 -1.40 -14.41 -11.24
CA THR A 82 -2.03 -15.12 -10.12
C THR A 82 -1.26 -16.39 -9.80
N VAL A 83 -1.58 -17.05 -8.69
CA VAL A 83 -1.04 -18.39 -8.34
C VAL A 83 -1.01 -19.32 -9.54
N GLY A 84 0.14 -19.96 -9.76
CA GLY A 84 0.43 -20.78 -10.94
C GLY A 84 1.56 -20.21 -11.80
N ARG A 85 1.85 -20.92 -12.90
CA ARG A 85 2.89 -20.55 -13.84
C ARG A 85 2.30 -19.77 -15.00
N THR A 86 2.91 -18.64 -15.34
CA THR A 86 2.65 -17.93 -16.58
C THR A 86 3.91 -17.98 -17.44
N ASP A 87 3.95 -18.93 -18.37
CA ASP A 87 4.98 -18.97 -19.41
C ASP A 87 4.45 -18.24 -20.65
N THR A 88 5.23 -17.29 -21.15
CA THR A 88 5.07 -16.80 -22.52
C THR A 88 6.38 -17.05 -23.23
N SER A 89 6.34 -17.69 -24.40
CA SER A 89 7.53 -18.16 -25.15
C SER A 89 8.56 -17.07 -25.49
N GLN A 90 8.24 -15.79 -25.27
CA GLN A 90 9.11 -14.64 -25.56
C GLN A 90 9.33 -13.68 -24.37
N ASN A 91 8.74 -13.91 -23.20
CA ASN A 91 8.95 -13.04 -22.02
C ASN A 91 9.42 -13.83 -20.79
N SER A 92 9.87 -13.09 -19.77
CA SER A 92 10.14 -13.65 -18.45
C SER A 92 8.99 -14.53 -17.96
N ALA A 93 9.30 -15.69 -17.40
CA ALA A 93 8.32 -16.55 -16.77
C ALA A 93 8.06 -16.07 -15.33
N VAL A 94 6.79 -16.03 -14.94
CA VAL A 94 6.38 -15.70 -13.57
C VAL A 94 5.69 -16.91 -12.96
N GLN A 95 6.20 -17.37 -11.82
CA GLN A 95 5.63 -18.45 -11.02
C GLN A 95 5.22 -17.89 -9.66
N ILE A 96 3.95 -18.07 -9.29
CA ILE A 96 3.46 -17.71 -7.96
C ILE A 96 3.06 -18.97 -7.21
N SER A 97 3.59 -19.12 -6.00
CA SER A 97 3.34 -20.27 -5.12
C SER A 97 2.92 -19.78 -3.73
N ASP A 98 1.74 -20.17 -3.29
CA ASP A 98 1.21 -19.85 -1.95
C ASP A 98 1.39 -21.05 -1.02
N ASP A 99 1.90 -20.82 0.20
CA ASP A 99 2.03 -21.87 1.22
C ASP A 99 0.71 -22.19 1.91
N GLY A 100 -0.33 -21.37 1.66
CA GLY A 100 -1.65 -21.50 2.25
C GLY A 100 -1.66 -21.31 3.76
N ARG A 101 -0.63 -20.66 4.32
CA ARG A 101 -0.50 -20.35 5.74
C ARG A 101 -0.38 -18.84 5.90
N ARG A 102 0.79 -18.29 5.60
CA ARG A 102 1.12 -16.86 5.85
C ARG A 102 2.14 -16.31 4.85
N SER A 103 2.45 -17.04 3.78
CA SER A 103 3.48 -16.63 2.82
C SER A 103 3.16 -17.10 1.41
N PHE A 104 3.33 -16.23 0.43
CA PHE A 104 3.45 -16.63 -0.97
C PHE A 104 4.74 -16.09 -1.57
N SER A 105 5.28 -16.84 -2.52
CA SER A 105 6.52 -16.52 -3.22
C SER A 105 6.22 -16.24 -4.68
N VAL A 106 6.90 -15.24 -5.23
CA VAL A 106 6.92 -14.92 -6.66
C VAL A 106 8.32 -15.18 -7.17
N GLU A 107 8.45 -16.10 -8.12
CA GLU A 107 9.69 -16.36 -8.83
C GLU A 107 9.56 -15.80 -10.26
N MET A 108 10.49 -14.92 -10.63
CA MET A 108 10.63 -14.44 -12.00
C MET A 108 11.92 -14.99 -12.57
N SER A 109 11.87 -15.60 -13.76
CA SER A 109 13.03 -16.19 -14.44
C SER A 109 13.11 -15.76 -15.89
N GLY A 110 14.32 -15.78 -16.45
CA GLY A 110 14.59 -15.25 -17.79
C GLY A 110 14.36 -13.74 -17.84
N LEU A 111 14.84 -13.02 -16.82
CA LEU A 111 14.67 -11.58 -16.69
C LEU A 111 15.19 -10.83 -17.91
N GLN A 112 14.46 -9.83 -18.36
CA GLN A 112 14.91 -8.90 -19.40
C GLN A 112 15.14 -7.53 -18.79
N GLN A 113 15.99 -6.69 -19.39
CA GLN A 113 16.10 -5.28 -19.01
C GLN A 113 14.74 -4.57 -18.97
N SER A 114 13.83 -4.97 -19.87
CA SER A 114 12.48 -4.42 -19.93
C SER A 114 11.62 -4.75 -18.71
N ASP A 115 12.00 -5.74 -17.89
CA ASP A 115 11.31 -6.19 -16.67
C ASP A 115 11.54 -5.28 -15.46
N ALA A 116 12.59 -4.47 -15.45
CA ALA A 116 12.84 -3.55 -14.35
C ALA A 116 11.66 -2.61 -14.07
N GLY A 117 11.45 -2.30 -12.79
CA GLY A 117 10.44 -1.35 -12.32
C GLY A 117 9.65 -1.84 -11.11
N TRP A 118 8.46 -1.26 -10.95
CA TRP A 118 7.62 -1.43 -9.77
C TRP A 118 6.57 -2.55 -9.93
N TYR A 119 6.48 -3.41 -8.91
CA TYR A 119 5.59 -4.57 -8.84
C TYR A 119 4.97 -4.78 -7.47
N TRP A 120 3.66 -4.95 -7.38
CA TRP A 120 2.94 -5.08 -6.11
C TRP A 120 2.63 -6.54 -5.80
N CYS A 121 3.00 -6.98 -4.59
CA CYS A 121 2.36 -8.12 -3.97
C CYS A 121 0.95 -7.71 -3.55
N LYS A 122 -0.06 -8.49 -3.95
CA LYS A 122 -1.46 -8.24 -3.63
C LYS A 122 -2.14 -9.46 -3.04
N THR A 123 -2.98 -9.23 -2.04
CA THR A 123 -3.88 -10.23 -1.46
C THR A 123 -5.17 -9.52 -1.03
N GLY A 124 -6.32 -9.94 -1.56
CA GLY A 124 -7.59 -9.24 -1.38
C GLY A 124 -7.48 -7.76 -1.82
N TYR A 125 -7.69 -6.83 -0.88
CA TYR A 125 -7.57 -5.38 -1.09
C TYR A 125 -6.21 -4.80 -0.67
N LEU A 126 -5.33 -5.62 -0.10
CA LEU A 126 -4.01 -5.20 0.35
C LEU A 126 -3.02 -5.22 -0.80
N GLN A 127 -2.10 -4.25 -0.79
CA GLN A 127 -0.99 -4.18 -1.73
C GLN A 127 0.25 -3.62 -1.06
N ILE A 128 1.42 -4.22 -1.33
CA ILE A 128 2.71 -3.72 -0.84
C ILE A 128 3.72 -3.62 -1.99
N PRO A 129 4.50 -2.52 -2.06
CA PRO A 129 5.36 -2.30 -3.20
C PRO A 129 6.69 -3.06 -3.16
N VAL A 130 7.15 -3.50 -4.34
CA VAL A 130 8.46 -4.11 -4.56
C VAL A 130 9.10 -3.49 -5.81
N HIS A 131 10.36 -3.09 -5.69
CA HIS A 131 11.16 -2.61 -6.81
C HIS A 131 12.05 -3.74 -7.34
N LEU A 132 12.01 -3.98 -8.65
CA LEU A 132 12.88 -4.91 -9.35
C LEU A 132 13.89 -4.13 -10.19
N SER A 133 15.18 -4.36 -9.93
CA SER A 133 16.26 -3.87 -10.79
C SER A 133 16.86 -5.01 -11.60
N VAL A 134 17.15 -4.77 -12.88
CA VAL A 134 17.81 -5.73 -13.76
C VAL A 134 19.13 -5.13 -14.23
N SER A 135 20.24 -5.85 -14.02
CA SER A 135 21.57 -5.45 -14.51
C SER A 135 21.95 -6.25 -15.75
N ASP A 136 22.89 -5.73 -16.55
CA ASP A 136 23.39 -6.41 -17.74
C ASP A 136 24.02 -7.78 -17.39
N ALA A 137 23.92 -8.72 -18.34
CA ALA A 137 24.58 -10.00 -18.24
C ALA A 137 26.12 -9.83 -18.26
N PRO A 138 26.88 -10.65 -17.53
CA PRO A 138 28.33 -10.68 -17.67
C PRO A 138 28.74 -10.95 -19.13
N PRO A 139 29.84 -10.38 -19.64
CA PRO A 139 30.21 -10.39 -21.06
C PRO A 139 30.61 -11.76 -21.67
N GLY A 140 30.11 -12.89 -21.15
CA GLY A 140 30.47 -14.25 -21.58
C GLY A 140 29.34 -15.08 -22.23
N SER A 141 28.12 -14.55 -22.38
CA SER A 141 26.97 -15.32 -22.88
C SER A 141 26.30 -14.63 -24.08
N THR A 142 26.87 -14.76 -25.27
CA THR A 142 26.24 -14.25 -26.50
C THR A 142 25.94 -15.40 -27.47
N THR A 143 24.68 -15.83 -27.51
CA THR A 143 24.11 -16.50 -28.68
C THR A 143 23.45 -15.42 -29.53
N VAL A 144 24.15 -14.96 -30.56
CA VAL A 144 23.64 -14.00 -31.53
C VAL A 144 22.67 -14.72 -32.48
N THR A 145 21.37 -14.52 -32.30
CA THR A 145 20.39 -14.82 -33.35
C THR A 145 19.85 -13.49 -33.90
N ARG A 146 20.45 -13.09 -35.02
CA ARG A 146 20.08 -11.92 -35.83
C ARG A 146 18.73 -12.19 -36.51
N MET A 147 17.68 -11.44 -36.15
CA MET A 147 16.45 -11.39 -36.96
C MET A 147 16.45 -10.11 -37.80
N THR A 148 16.18 -10.31 -39.09
CA THR A 148 16.12 -9.28 -40.13
C THR A 148 14.65 -9.14 -40.50
N GLU A 149 14.08 -7.93 -40.46
CA GLU A 149 12.74 -7.69 -40.99
C GLU A 149 12.72 -6.39 -41.81
N THR A 150 12.11 -6.51 -42.99
CA THR A 150 12.08 -5.56 -44.09
C THR A 150 10.75 -4.82 -44.11
N GLU A 151 10.82 -3.52 -44.34
CA GLU A 151 9.76 -2.50 -44.38
C GLU A 151 8.78 -2.65 -45.57
N LEU A 152 7.51 -2.22 -45.40
CA LEU A 152 6.77 -1.59 -46.51
C LEU A 152 5.68 -0.59 -46.03
N THR A 153 5.76 0.61 -46.61
CA THR A 153 4.91 1.81 -46.51
C THR A 153 3.69 1.72 -47.46
N THR A 154 2.66 2.59 -47.30
CA THR A 154 2.03 3.45 -48.37
C THR A 154 0.77 4.21 -47.86
N ASN A 155 0.55 5.41 -48.40
CA ASN A 155 -0.27 6.55 -47.93
C ASN A 155 -1.71 6.71 -48.51
N ALA A 156 -2.57 7.42 -47.75
CA ALA A 156 -3.58 8.49 -48.03
C ALA A 156 -4.49 8.57 -49.30
N SER A 157 -5.80 8.91 -49.09
CA SER A 157 -6.47 10.22 -49.42
C SER A 157 -8.00 10.17 -49.79
N SER A 158 -8.80 11.09 -49.17
CA SER A 158 -9.97 11.96 -49.58
C SER A 158 -11.15 11.45 -50.49
N ALA A 159 -12.40 11.98 -50.59
CA ALA A 159 -13.09 13.26 -50.27
C ALA A 159 -14.66 13.16 -50.36
N VAL A 160 -15.39 13.99 -49.57
CA VAL A 160 -16.60 14.88 -49.78
C VAL A 160 -17.71 14.50 -50.83
N THR A 161 -19.05 14.57 -50.59
CA THR A 161 -19.93 15.79 -50.66
C THR A 161 -21.43 15.53 -50.32
N THR A 162 -22.00 16.51 -49.59
CA THR A 162 -23.34 17.12 -49.37
C THR A 162 -24.60 16.77 -50.20
N SER A 163 -25.80 16.93 -49.59
CA SER A 163 -27.02 17.59 -50.14
C SER A 163 -28.05 17.98 -49.04
N GLU A 164 -28.67 19.16 -49.15
CA GLU A 164 -29.64 19.83 -48.25
C GLU A 164 -31.13 19.58 -48.63
N ASN A 165 -32.10 19.93 -47.74
CA ASN A 165 -33.29 20.72 -48.14
C ASN A 165 -34.18 21.28 -46.98
N ILE A 166 -34.29 22.63 -46.97
CA ILE A 166 -35.44 23.57 -46.91
C ILE A 166 -36.51 23.55 -45.77
N ASN A 167 -36.66 24.76 -45.20
CA ASN A 167 -37.57 25.29 -44.17
C ASN A 167 -39.08 25.29 -44.52
N HIS A 168 -39.94 25.36 -43.48
CA HIS A 168 -41.09 26.28 -43.47
C HIS A 168 -41.53 26.67 -42.05
N THR A 169 -41.57 27.98 -41.82
CA THR A 169 -42.10 28.71 -40.65
C THR A 169 -43.63 28.82 -40.71
N ASP A 170 -44.30 28.96 -39.56
CA ASP A 170 -45.37 29.98 -39.41
C ASP A 170 -45.71 30.33 -37.95
N ASN A 171 -46.17 31.58 -37.80
CA ASN A 171 -46.26 32.36 -36.58
C ASN A 171 -47.70 32.47 -35.99
N ASN A 172 -47.72 32.93 -34.72
CA ASN A 172 -48.73 33.78 -34.04
C ASN A 172 -49.96 33.18 -33.29
N ARG A 173 -49.83 33.19 -31.96
CA ARG A 173 -50.59 33.91 -30.90
C ARG A 173 -52.08 34.31 -31.11
N MET A 174 -52.94 33.91 -30.16
CA MET A 174 -53.77 34.72 -29.22
C MET A 174 -54.69 33.77 -28.42
N GLU A 175 -54.54 33.63 -27.10
CA GLU A 175 -55.18 34.41 -26.02
C GLU A 175 -56.65 34.02 -25.77
N GLN A 176 -56.93 33.37 -24.62
CA GLN A 176 -58.24 33.45 -23.98
C GLN A 176 -58.17 33.17 -22.47
N ASP A 177 -58.69 34.16 -21.76
CA ASP A 177 -58.81 34.44 -20.33
C ASP A 177 -59.81 33.50 -19.60
N LYS A 178 -59.51 33.05 -18.37
CA LYS A 178 -60.50 32.70 -17.32
C LYS A 178 -59.86 32.79 -15.93
N ASN A 179 -60.26 33.85 -15.23
CA ASN A 179 -59.85 34.17 -13.87
C ASN A 179 -60.95 33.73 -12.90
N GLY A 180 -60.63 32.80 -12.00
CA GLY A 180 -61.51 32.34 -10.92
C GLY A 180 -61.16 30.90 -10.54
N GLU A 181 -60.70 30.69 -9.30
CA GLU A 181 -60.12 29.45 -8.69
C GLU A 181 -58.57 29.33 -8.69
N ILE A 182 -57.81 30.40 -8.92
CA ILE A 182 -56.34 30.32 -9.03
C ILE A 182 -55.62 30.23 -7.66
N TRP A 183 -56.26 30.65 -6.56
CA TRP A 183 -55.62 30.62 -5.24
C TRP A 183 -55.55 29.22 -4.61
N LEU A 184 -56.59 28.40 -4.76
CA LEU A 184 -56.61 27.04 -4.18
C LEU A 184 -55.66 26.09 -4.91
N VAL A 185 -55.61 26.18 -6.25
CA VAL A 185 -54.65 25.41 -7.06
C VAL A 185 -53.21 25.84 -6.77
N GLY A 186 -52.97 27.15 -6.59
CA GLY A 186 -51.66 27.67 -6.18
C GLY A 186 -51.20 27.14 -4.82
N VAL A 187 -52.11 27.04 -3.84
CA VAL A 187 -51.81 26.47 -2.53
C VAL A 187 -51.56 24.96 -2.62
N LEU A 188 -52.35 24.21 -3.38
CA LEU A 188 -52.14 22.77 -3.58
C LEU A 188 -50.83 22.47 -4.33
N LEU A 189 -50.47 23.29 -5.33
CA LEU A 189 -49.19 23.21 -6.02
C LEU A 189 -48.03 23.55 -5.09
N ALA A 190 -48.15 24.59 -4.25
CA ALA A 190 -47.11 24.96 -3.29
C ALA A 190 -46.91 23.88 -2.20
N VAL A 191 -48.00 23.31 -1.68
CA VAL A 191 -47.95 22.20 -0.72
C VAL A 191 -47.37 20.94 -1.38
N GLY A 192 -47.78 20.62 -2.60
CA GLY A 192 -47.24 19.51 -3.39
C GLY A 192 -45.75 19.67 -3.68
N LEU A 193 -45.31 20.87 -4.09
CA LEU A 193 -43.89 21.17 -4.33
C LEU A 193 -43.07 21.08 -3.04
N GLY A 194 -43.63 21.58 -1.92
CA GLY A 194 -43.01 21.48 -0.59
C GLY A 194 -42.81 20.03 -0.15
N LEU A 195 -43.84 19.19 -0.29
CA LEU A 195 -43.75 17.76 0.01
C LEU A 195 -42.74 17.05 -0.90
N LEU A 196 -42.68 17.40 -2.19
CA LEU A 196 -41.70 16.85 -3.13
C LEU A 196 -40.26 17.22 -2.73
N LEU A 197 -40.01 18.48 -2.34
CA LEU A 197 -38.70 18.93 -1.88
C LEU A 197 -38.29 18.25 -0.56
N ILE A 198 -39.23 18.03 0.36
CA ILE A 198 -38.98 17.29 1.59
C ILE A 198 -38.61 15.83 1.29
N LEU A 199 -39.33 15.17 0.38
CA LEU A 199 -39.01 13.80 -0.05
C LEU A 199 -37.64 13.73 -0.73
N LEU A 200 -37.30 14.66 -1.61
CA LEU A 200 -35.97 14.75 -2.22
C LEU A 200 -34.89 15.02 -1.17
N GLY A 201 -35.17 15.85 -0.16
CA GLY A 201 -34.29 16.09 0.98
C GLY A 201 -34.06 14.84 1.83
N ILE A 202 -35.10 14.05 2.09
CA ILE A 202 -35.02 12.76 2.80
C ILE A 202 -34.25 11.75 1.96
N ILE A 203 -34.49 11.66 0.65
CA ILE A 203 -33.74 10.80 -0.26
C ILE A 203 -32.26 11.23 -0.27
N MET A 204 -31.95 12.52 -0.39
CA MET A 204 -30.59 13.04 -0.30
C MET A 204 -29.96 12.78 1.07
N CYS A 205 -30.70 12.87 2.17
CA CYS A 205 -30.23 12.58 3.53
C CYS A 205 -29.99 11.07 3.75
N THR A 206 -30.82 10.20 3.18
CA THR A 206 -30.63 8.74 3.24
C THR A 206 -29.51 8.29 2.32
N LEU A 207 -29.34 8.92 1.14
CA LEU A 207 -28.18 8.74 0.28
C LEU A 207 -26.90 9.28 0.93
N ARG A 208 -26.95 10.42 1.63
CA ARG A 208 -25.83 10.95 2.45
C ARG A 208 -25.53 10.06 3.65
N LYS A 209 -26.54 9.47 4.31
CA LYS A 209 -26.33 8.47 5.38
C LYS A 209 -25.74 7.17 4.84
N LYS A 210 -26.21 6.70 3.68
CA LYS A 210 -25.64 5.55 2.95
C LYS A 210 -24.23 5.83 2.42
N HIS A 211 -23.90 7.10 2.15
CA HIS A 211 -22.55 7.55 1.79
C HIS A 211 -21.68 7.89 3.02
N LYS A 212 -22.28 8.00 4.22
CA LYS A 212 -21.57 8.12 5.51
C LYS A 212 -21.30 6.76 6.17
N SER A 213 -21.77 5.65 5.58
CA SER A 213 -21.35 4.28 5.89
C SER A 213 -20.43 3.64 4.82
N ARG A 214 -19.85 4.45 3.93
CA ARG A 214 -18.64 4.12 3.17
C ARG A 214 -17.56 5.11 3.55
N GLY A 215 -16.88 4.82 4.66
CA GLY A 215 -15.67 5.54 5.06
C GLY A 215 -14.65 5.49 3.93
N ARG A 216 -14.48 6.61 3.24
CA ARG A 216 -13.42 6.85 2.29
C ARG A 216 -12.21 7.29 3.11
N CYS A 217 -11.23 6.42 3.31
CA CYS A 217 -9.90 6.85 3.69
C CYS A 217 -9.32 7.64 2.50
N TYR A 218 -9.31 8.97 2.62
CA TYR A 218 -8.42 9.79 1.81
C TYR A 218 -7.06 9.77 2.49
N ASN A 219 -6.06 9.19 1.82
CA ASN A 219 -4.67 9.48 2.17
C ASN A 219 -4.39 10.90 1.68
N THR A 220 -4.44 11.87 2.59
CA THR A 220 -3.80 13.16 2.34
C THR A 220 -2.31 12.91 2.55
N ALA A 221 -1.52 12.95 1.48
CA ALA A 221 -0.08 13.05 1.60
C ALA A 221 0.23 14.38 2.27
N VAL A 222 0.42 14.35 3.60
CA VAL A 222 1.06 15.46 4.29
C VAL A 222 2.54 15.36 3.91
N LEU A 223 2.99 16.28 3.06
CA LEU A 223 4.41 16.58 2.90
C LEU A 223 4.94 17.00 4.27
N MET A 224 5.47 16.04 5.03
CA MET A 224 6.34 16.33 6.17
C MET A 224 7.75 16.59 5.64
N PRO A 225 8.50 17.54 6.23
CA PRO A 225 9.83 17.89 5.77
C PRO A 225 10.77 16.68 5.84
N SER A 226 11.54 16.48 4.78
CA SER A 226 12.70 15.61 4.74
C SER A 226 13.75 16.10 5.75
N SER A 227 13.78 15.49 6.93
CA SER A 227 15.00 15.35 7.72
C SER A 227 15.25 13.85 7.87
N ALA A 228 16.24 13.37 7.14
CA ALA A 228 16.72 11.99 7.21
C ALA A 228 17.03 11.60 8.66
N PRO A 229 16.52 10.47 9.17
CA PRO A 229 17.10 9.87 10.35
C PRO A 229 18.41 9.20 9.93
N ASP A 230 19.48 9.61 10.60
CA ASP A 230 20.82 9.05 10.49
C ASP A 230 20.79 7.55 10.82
N GLN A 231 21.63 6.80 10.11
CA GLN A 231 21.70 5.36 10.17
C GLN A 231 22.77 4.92 11.17
N SER A 232 22.37 4.65 12.41
CA SER A 232 23.08 3.88 13.47
C SER A 232 22.28 4.06 14.77
N ASP A 233 21.97 3.12 15.64
CA ASP A 233 22.41 1.76 15.94
C ASP A 233 21.20 0.98 16.50
N VAL A 234 20.98 -0.25 16.06
CA VAL A 234 20.07 -1.16 16.78
C VAL A 234 20.91 -1.98 17.76
N THR A 235 21.00 -1.51 19.00
CA THR A 235 21.73 -2.22 20.06
C THR A 235 20.87 -3.33 20.65
N TYR A 236 21.19 -4.59 20.33
CA TYR A 236 20.62 -5.76 21.01
C TYR A 236 21.41 -6.07 22.28
N ILE A 237 20.74 -6.01 23.45
CA ILE A 237 21.30 -6.48 24.72
C ILE A 237 20.88 -7.93 24.95
N SER A 238 21.84 -8.84 25.07
CA SER A 238 21.59 -10.22 25.49
C SER A 238 21.98 -10.41 26.96
N VAL A 239 21.08 -10.99 27.75
CA VAL A 239 21.33 -11.29 29.18
C VAL A 239 21.58 -12.79 29.34
N ARG A 240 22.73 -13.14 29.92
CA ARG A 240 23.15 -14.51 30.22
C ARG A 240 23.30 -14.69 31.74
N LYS A 241 22.79 -15.80 32.28
CA LYS A 241 22.92 -16.14 33.71
C LYS A 241 24.36 -16.58 34.01
N VAL A 242 24.98 -15.99 35.02
CA VAL A 242 26.30 -16.41 35.55
C VAL A 242 26.14 -16.81 37.02
N THR A 243 26.78 -17.90 37.42
CA THR A 243 26.68 -18.48 38.77
C THR A 243 27.80 -17.93 39.68
N LYS A 244 27.49 -17.79 40.97
CA LYS A 244 28.12 -16.89 41.97
C LYS A 244 29.64 -16.95 42.24
N ASN A 245 30.43 -17.82 41.61
CA ASN A 245 31.80 -18.11 42.07
C ASN A 245 32.92 -17.80 41.07
N GLU A 246 32.73 -16.88 40.13
CA GLU A 246 33.80 -16.41 39.24
C GLU A 246 34.17 -14.96 39.56
N THR A 247 35.39 -14.74 40.07
CA THR A 247 35.94 -13.40 40.32
C THR A 247 36.60 -12.90 39.04
N LEU A 248 35.91 -12.05 38.27
CA LEU A 248 36.50 -11.36 37.13
C LEU A 248 37.27 -10.12 37.61
N ARG A 249 38.59 -10.10 37.39
CA ARG A 249 39.41 -8.89 37.51
C ARG A 249 39.09 -7.95 36.35
N PRO A 250 38.79 -6.67 36.58
CA PRO A 250 38.50 -5.74 35.49
C PRO A 250 39.81 -5.35 34.78
N THR A 251 39.91 -5.65 33.49
CA THR A 251 40.84 -4.95 32.60
C THR A 251 40.14 -3.70 32.10
N PHE A 252 40.65 -2.55 32.50
CA PHE A 252 40.14 -1.23 32.13
C PHE A 252 40.43 -0.99 30.63
N GLY A 253 39.39 -1.03 29.83
CA GLY A 253 39.32 -0.45 28.49
C GLY A 253 38.05 0.38 28.46
N ASP A 254 38.14 1.61 27.96
CA ASP A 254 37.04 2.58 27.93
C ASP A 254 35.75 1.96 27.39
N GLU A 255 34.63 2.37 28.01
CA GLU A 255 33.26 1.83 27.93
C GLU A 255 32.98 0.61 28.82
N GLY A 256 32.36 0.85 29.97
CA GLY A 256 31.85 -0.22 30.82
C GLY A 256 30.83 0.26 31.85
N VAL A 257 29.53 0.08 31.54
CA VAL A 257 28.46 0.17 32.54
C VAL A 257 28.46 -1.10 33.38
N ILE A 258 28.50 -0.95 34.69
CA ILE A 258 28.46 -2.04 35.68
C ILE A 258 27.00 -2.39 35.98
N TYR A 259 26.63 -3.67 35.93
CA TYR A 259 25.31 -4.14 36.37
C TYR A 259 25.40 -5.04 37.60
N SER A 260 24.45 -4.87 38.52
CA SER A 260 24.19 -5.76 39.66
C SER A 260 22.77 -6.31 39.57
N SER A 261 22.61 -7.63 39.72
CA SER A 261 21.31 -8.32 39.73
C SER A 261 20.76 -8.50 41.16
N LEU A 262 19.50 -8.16 41.38
CA LEU A 262 18.77 -8.55 42.59
C LEU A 262 18.10 -9.92 42.41
N SER A 263 18.23 -10.77 43.44
CA SER A 263 17.62 -12.11 43.51
C SER A 263 16.16 -12.02 43.94
N ASP A 264 15.30 -12.79 43.29
CA ASP A 264 13.94 -13.05 43.75
C ASP A 264 13.94 -13.88 45.04
N LYS A 265 12.98 -13.59 45.92
CA LYS A 265 12.67 -14.36 47.12
C LYS A 265 11.25 -14.89 47.03
#